data_AF-A0A920GLI1-F1
#
_entry.id   AF-A0A920GLI1-F1
#
_cell.length_a   1.000
_cell.length_b   1.000
_cell.length_c   1.000
_cell.angle_alpha   90.00
_cell.angle_beta   90.00
_cell.angle_gamma   90.00
#
_symmetry.space_group_name_H-M   'P 1'
#
loop_
_entity.id
_entity.type
_entity.pdbx_description
1 polymer ?
#
loop_
_entity_poly.entity_id
_entity_poly.type
_entity_poly.pdbx_seq_one_letter_code
_entity_poly.pdbx_strand_id
1 'polypeptide(L)'
;MHYQEHESGYSKQQSTRPQTLAYALADSPVGQMSWIIEKYAQWTDCEESGARHPENAIQRDVLLDIVTHYWMTNTAGSSARLYWESFNQPDYRPIEAPIGLLFSKGVIPL
;
A
#
# COMPACT_ATOMS: atom_id res chain seq x y z
N MET A 1 -9.47 -4.33 15.62
CA MET A 1 -9.80 -3.01 15.04
C MET A 1 -8.57 -2.14 14.75
N HIS A 2 -7.34 -2.56 15.08
CA HIS A 2 -6.09 -1.80 14.88
C HIS A 2 -5.91 -1.16 13.48
N TYR A 3 -6.07 -1.94 12.40
CA TYR A 3 -5.87 -1.44 11.04
C TYR A 3 -6.76 -0.24 10.69
N GLN A 4 -8.05 -0.30 11.05
CA GLN A 4 -8.98 0.77 10.73
C GLN A 4 -8.61 2.07 11.44
N GLU A 5 -8.15 1.96 12.69
CA GLU A 5 -7.82 3.10 13.54
C GLU A 5 -6.45 3.72 13.22
N HIS A 6 -5.45 2.90 12.87
CA HIS A 6 -4.07 3.35 12.79
C HIS A 6 -3.43 3.28 11.39
N GLU A 7 -3.89 2.38 10.51
CA GLU A 7 -3.18 2.08 9.25
C GLU A 7 -3.98 2.42 7.99
N SER A 8 -5.29 2.61 8.11
CA SER A 8 -6.20 2.84 6.98
C SER A 8 -6.08 4.24 6.34
N GLY A 9 -5.29 5.15 6.92
CA GLY A 9 -5.19 6.55 6.49
C GLY A 9 -4.77 6.71 5.02
N TYR A 10 -3.85 5.87 4.54
CA TYR A 10 -3.42 5.89 3.13
C TYR A 10 -4.61 5.62 2.19
N SER A 11 -5.42 4.60 2.52
CA SER A 11 -6.59 4.17 1.74
C SER A 11 -7.67 5.24 1.78
N LYS A 12 -7.90 5.86 2.95
CA LYS A 12 -8.84 6.98 3.06
C LYS A 12 -8.41 8.18 2.20
N GLN A 13 -7.13 8.51 2.18
CA GLN A 13 -6.63 9.62 1.36
C GLN A 13 -6.75 9.33 -0.14
N GLN A 14 -6.38 8.11 -0.57
CA GLN A 14 -6.46 7.71 -1.98
C GLN A 14 -7.92 7.57 -2.45
N SER A 15 -8.82 7.07 -1.61
CA SER A 15 -10.25 6.95 -1.93
C SER A 15 -11.00 8.28 -1.95
N THR A 16 -10.43 9.37 -1.40
CA THR A 16 -11.12 10.67 -1.31
C THR A 16 -10.45 11.80 -2.07
N ARG A 17 -9.12 11.85 -2.15
CA ARG A 17 -8.39 12.95 -2.84
C ARG A 17 -7.16 12.40 -3.58
N PRO A 18 -7.33 11.43 -4.51
CA PRO A 18 -6.20 10.80 -5.18
C PRO A 18 -5.36 11.79 -5.98
N GLN A 19 -6.00 12.75 -6.66
CA GLN A 19 -5.30 13.75 -7.48
C GLN A 19 -4.47 14.73 -6.64
N THR A 20 -4.97 15.13 -5.47
CA THR A 20 -4.23 16.03 -4.56
C THR A 20 -2.98 15.35 -4.03
N LEU A 21 -3.10 14.08 -3.62
CA LEU A 21 -1.95 13.27 -3.20
C LEU A 21 -0.95 13.09 -4.35
N ALA A 22 -1.43 12.86 -5.57
CA ALA A 22 -0.58 12.64 -6.75
C ALA A 22 0.41 13.78 -6.99
N TYR A 23 0.01 15.04 -6.83
CA TYR A 23 0.92 16.17 -7.03
C TYR A 23 2.11 16.13 -6.06
N ALA A 24 1.88 15.82 -4.79
CA ALA A 24 2.95 15.74 -3.80
C ALA A 24 3.90 14.56 -4.07
N LEU A 25 3.33 13.41 -4.48
CA LEU A 25 4.12 12.21 -4.77
C LEU A 25 4.89 12.30 -6.09
N ALA A 26 4.37 13.03 -7.08
CA ALA A 26 5.04 13.26 -8.36
C ALA A 26 6.17 14.31 -8.29
N ASP A 27 6.11 15.22 -7.32
CA ASP A 27 7.10 16.30 -7.16
C ASP A 27 8.28 15.89 -6.25
N SER A 28 8.09 14.88 -5.39
CA SER A 28 9.09 14.46 -4.40
C SER A 28 9.40 12.96 -4.45
N PRO A 29 10.59 12.53 -4.92
CA PRO A 29 10.95 11.12 -4.93
C PRO A 29 11.10 10.56 -3.50
N VAL A 30 11.50 11.41 -2.54
CA VAL A 30 11.54 11.04 -1.12
C VAL A 30 10.13 10.85 -0.56
N GLY A 31 9.18 11.70 -0.94
CA GLY A 31 7.78 11.55 -0.56
C GLY A 31 7.15 10.28 -1.15
N GLN A 32 7.43 10.00 -2.43
CA GLN A 32 7.05 8.75 -3.10
C GLN A 32 7.60 7.53 -2.37
N MET A 33 8.89 7.56 -2.02
CA MET A 33 9.57 6.50 -1.29
C MET A 33 8.95 6.27 0.07
N SER A 34 8.77 7.31 0.89
CA SER A 34 8.20 7.17 2.23
C SER A 34 6.78 6.61 2.18
N TRP A 35 5.97 7.05 1.21
CA TRP A 35 4.59 6.60 1.07
C TRP A 35 4.47 5.10 0.74
N ILE A 36 5.43 4.56 -0.02
CA ILE A 36 5.48 3.14 -0.40
C ILE A 36 6.14 2.30 0.72
N ILE A 37 7.34 2.69 1.18
CA ILE A 37 8.16 1.89 2.09
C ILE A 37 7.50 1.71 3.45
N GLU A 38 6.74 2.68 3.94
CA GLU A 38 5.96 2.53 5.18
C GLU A 38 5.09 1.27 5.15
N LYS A 39 4.48 0.95 3.99
CA LYS A 39 3.63 -0.24 3.86
C LYS A 39 4.41 -1.53 3.86
N TYR A 40 5.61 -1.55 3.28
CA TYR A 40 6.50 -2.70 3.41
C TYR A 40 6.93 -2.91 4.87
N ALA A 41 7.24 -1.84 5.60
CA ALA A 41 7.55 -1.96 7.02
C ALA A 41 6.38 -2.55 7.83
N GLN A 42 5.14 -2.12 7.55
CA GLN A 42 3.97 -2.58 8.32
C GLN A 42 3.41 -3.93 7.88
N TRP A 43 3.46 -4.25 6.59
CA TRP A 43 2.79 -5.44 6.02
C TRP A 43 3.71 -6.66 5.89
N THR A 44 5.00 -6.50 6.16
CA THR A 44 5.95 -7.62 6.15
C THR A 44 6.40 -7.99 7.56
N ASP A 45 6.84 -9.23 7.71
CA ASP A 45 7.44 -9.73 8.95
C ASP A 45 8.92 -9.30 9.03
N CYS A 46 9.12 -8.01 9.34
CA CYS A 46 10.43 -7.36 9.31
C CYS A 46 10.87 -6.80 10.67
N GLU A 47 10.23 -7.26 11.75
CA GLU A 47 10.58 -6.87 13.10
C GLU A 47 11.65 -7.80 13.66
N GLU A 48 12.82 -7.24 13.97
CA GLU A 48 13.93 -7.96 14.57
C GLU A 48 14.41 -7.21 15.81
N SER A 49 14.55 -7.93 16.93
CA SER A 49 15.06 -7.36 18.20
C SER A 49 14.31 -6.09 18.68
N GLY A 50 13.00 -5.99 18.39
CA GLY A 50 12.16 -4.85 18.75
C GLY A 50 12.30 -3.62 17.84
N ALA A 51 13.04 -3.73 16.74
CA ALA A 51 13.14 -2.72 15.71
C ALA A 51 12.51 -3.22 14.40
N ARG A 52 11.62 -2.41 13.83
CA ARG A 52 10.96 -2.71 12.55
C ARG A 52 11.72 -2.04 11.43
N HIS A 53 12.30 -2.83 10.53
CA HIS A 53 13.05 -2.31 9.40
C HIS A 53 12.75 -3.12 8.13
N PRO A 54 12.22 -2.51 7.06
CA PRO A 54 11.73 -3.23 5.88
C PRO A 54 12.82 -4.05 5.18
N GLU A 55 14.10 -3.67 5.33
CA GLU A 55 15.22 -4.42 4.76
C GLU A 55 15.45 -5.80 5.42
N ASN A 56 14.86 -6.06 6.59
CA ASN A 56 14.92 -7.36 7.27
C ASN A 56 14.08 -8.42 6.54
N ALA A 57 13.00 -8.02 5.86
CA ALA A 57 12.13 -8.92 5.11
C ALA A 57 12.38 -8.89 3.60
N ILE A 58 12.76 -7.73 3.04
CA ILE A 58 12.91 -7.52 1.61
C ILE A 58 14.21 -6.78 1.33
N GLN A 59 15.01 -7.27 0.39
CA GLN A 59 16.26 -6.62 0.02
C GLN A 59 16.05 -5.16 -0.43
N ARG A 60 16.99 -4.29 -0.03
CA ARG A 60 16.96 -2.86 -0.35
C ARG A 60 16.75 -2.55 -1.82
N ASP A 61 17.47 -3.25 -2.71
CA ASP A 61 17.39 -3.02 -4.15
C ASP A 61 15.99 -3.32 -4.69
N VAL A 62 15.31 -4.34 -4.16
CA VAL A 62 13.91 -4.66 -4.52
C VAL A 62 12.96 -3.54 -4.09
N LEU A 63 13.14 -2.97 -2.89
CA LEU A 63 12.34 -1.83 -2.45
C LEU A 63 12.57 -0.61 -3.34
N LEU A 64 13.82 -0.34 -3.71
CA LEU A 64 14.19 0.78 -4.58
C LEU A 64 13.69 0.58 -6.01
N ASP A 65 13.69 -0.63 -6.54
CA ASP A 65 13.12 -0.94 -7.86
C ASP A 65 11.63 -0.61 -7.90
N ILE A 66 10.88 -0.97 -6.85
CA ILE A 66 9.46 -0.68 -6.75
C ILE A 66 9.22 0.83 -6.69
N VAL A 67 9.94 1.54 -5.82
CA VAL A 67 9.83 3.01 -5.72
C VAL A 67 10.19 3.68 -7.06
N THR A 68 11.26 3.22 -7.70
CA THR A 68 11.73 3.73 -8.99
C THR A 68 10.71 3.48 -10.08
N HIS A 69 10.07 2.30 -10.09
CA HIS A 69 9.01 1.99 -11.05
C HIS A 69 7.85 2.99 -10.95
N TYR A 70 7.35 3.25 -9.74
CA TYR A 70 6.27 4.23 -9.52
C TYR A 70 6.69 5.65 -9.91
N TRP A 71 7.92 6.04 -9.55
CA TRP A 71 8.45 7.37 -9.84
C TRP A 71 8.66 7.60 -11.33
N MET A 72 9.38 6.71 -12.01
CA MET A 72 9.74 6.85 -13.43
C MET A 72 8.52 6.78 -14.36
N THR A 73 7.47 6.07 -13.95
CA THR A 73 6.21 6.00 -14.71
C THR A 73 5.21 7.07 -14.30
N ASN A 74 5.49 7.85 -13.24
CA ASN A 74 4.57 8.83 -12.66
C ASN A 74 3.17 8.26 -12.37
N THR A 75 3.12 7.03 -11.86
CA THR A 75 1.86 6.26 -11.72
C THR A 75 1.22 6.36 -10.34
N ALA A 76 1.77 7.17 -9.44
CA ALA A 76 1.23 7.35 -8.08
C ALA A 76 -0.23 7.83 -8.06
N GLY A 77 -0.57 8.76 -8.96
CA GLY A 77 -1.94 9.26 -9.10
C GLY A 77 -2.88 8.27 -9.77
N SER A 78 -2.43 7.59 -10.83
CA SER A 78 -3.24 6.61 -11.54
C SER A 78 -3.55 5.38 -10.68
N SER A 79 -2.58 4.90 -9.88
CA SER A 79 -2.81 3.79 -8.95
C SER A 79 -3.75 4.19 -7.81
N ALA A 80 -3.59 5.39 -7.24
CA ALA A 80 -4.46 5.90 -6.20
C ALA A 80 -5.92 6.05 -6.66
N ARG A 81 -6.16 6.31 -7.96
CA ARG A 81 -7.50 6.42 -8.53
C ARG A 81 -8.31 5.13 -8.44
N LEU A 82 -7.65 3.97 -8.42
CA LEU A 82 -8.32 2.69 -8.19
C LEU A 82 -9.05 2.66 -6.84
N TYR A 83 -8.47 3.27 -5.79
CA TYR A 83 -9.14 3.39 -4.49
C TYR A 83 -10.39 4.26 -4.57
N TRP A 84 -10.35 5.37 -5.31
CA TRP A 84 -11.52 6.20 -5.51
C TRP A 84 -12.64 5.44 -6.24
N GLU A 85 -12.31 4.66 -7.26
CA GLU A 85 -13.30 3.91 -8.04
C GLU A 85 -13.88 2.73 -7.24
N SER A 86 -13.02 1.91 -6.63
CA SER A 86 -13.44 0.71 -5.90
C SER A 86 -14.24 1.01 -4.63
N PHE A 87 -13.91 2.07 -3.89
CA PHE A 87 -14.64 2.40 -2.65
C PHE A 87 -15.96 3.14 -2.92
N ASN A 88 -16.13 3.75 -4.08
CA ASN A 88 -17.38 4.43 -4.45
C ASN A 88 -18.40 3.49 -5.12
N GLN A 89 -17.95 2.40 -5.77
CA GLN A 89 -18.82 1.44 -6.44
C GLN A 89 -18.42 -0.02 -6.13
N PRO A 90 -18.55 -0.46 -4.87
CA PRO A 90 -18.23 -1.84 -4.53
C PRO A 90 -19.27 -2.82 -5.11
N ASP A 91 -18.79 -3.91 -5.71
CA ASP A 91 -19.62 -5.01 -6.21
C ASP A 91 -19.56 -6.19 -5.23
N TYR A 92 -20.73 -6.58 -4.72
CA TYR A 92 -20.87 -7.65 -3.71
C TYR A 92 -21.60 -8.89 -4.26
N ARG A 93 -21.64 -9.06 -5.59
CA ARG A 93 -22.26 -10.24 -6.19
C ARG A 93 -21.54 -11.55 -5.74
N PRO A 94 -22.29 -12.62 -5.42
CA PRO A 94 -21.69 -13.89 -5.05
C PRO A 94 -20.82 -14.48 -6.16
N ILE A 95 -19.70 -15.10 -5.77
CA ILE A 95 -18.80 -15.80 -6.69
C ILE A 95 -19.14 -17.30 -6.64
N GLU A 96 -19.53 -17.88 -7.77
CA GLU A 96 -19.94 -19.30 -7.89
C GLU A 96 -18.78 -20.24 -8.27
N ALA A 97 -17.66 -19.68 -8.73
CA ALA A 97 -16.48 -20.46 -9.10
C ALA A 97 -15.76 -21.03 -7.86
N PRO A 98 -15.08 -22.19 -7.96
CA PRO A 98 -14.29 -22.74 -6.86
C PRO A 98 -13.11 -21.81 -6.49
N ILE A 99 -12.94 -21.51 -5.20
CA ILE A 99 -11.93 -20.58 -4.68
C ILE A 99 -11.05 -21.28 -3.63
N GLY A 100 -9.73 -21.11 -3.74
CA GLY A 100 -8.78 -21.43 -2.67
C GLY A 100 -8.44 -20.18 -1.84
N LEU A 101 -8.38 -20.33 -0.52
CA LEU A 101 -8.01 -19.25 0.41
C LEU A 101 -6.70 -19.62 1.11
N LEU A 102 -5.69 -18.76 0.97
CA LEU A 102 -4.43 -18.86 1.70
C LEU A 102 -4.29 -17.63 2.58
N PHE A 103 -4.08 -17.84 3.87
CA PHE A 103 -3.85 -16.77 4.83
C PHE A 103 -2.39 -16.81 5.28
N SER A 104 -1.60 -15.86 4.81
CA SER A 104 -0.34 -15.49 5.46
C SER A 104 -0.63 -14.43 6.53
N LYS A 105 0.19 -14.34 7.59
CA LYS A 105 0.09 -13.22 8.53
C LYS A 105 0.32 -11.92 7.77
N GLY A 106 -0.73 -11.11 7.60
CA GLY A 106 -0.66 -9.83 6.89
C GLY A 106 -2.01 -9.10 6.94
N VAL A 107 -2.00 -7.91 7.56
CA VAL A 107 -3.08 -6.89 7.65
C VAL A 107 -4.35 -7.29 8.42
N ILE A 108 -4.68 -8.58 8.52
CA ILE A 108 -5.84 -9.06 9.29
C ILE A 108 -5.33 -9.69 10.60
N PRO A 109 -5.62 -9.10 11.79
CA PRO A 109 -5.43 -9.82 13.03
C PRO A 109 -6.53 -10.89 13.12
N LEU A 110 -6.13 -12.16 13.20
CA LEU A 110 -7.02 -13.21 13.72
C LEU A 110 -7.06 -13.11 15.24
#